data_AF-A0A852GYA3-F1
#
_entry.id   AF-A0A852GYA3-F1
#
_cell.length_a   1.000
_cell.length_b   1.000
_cell.length_c   1.000
_cell.angle_alpha   90.00
_cell.angle_beta   90.00
_cell.angle_gamma   90.00
#
_symmetry.space_group_name_H-M   'P 1'
#
loop_
_entity.id
_entity.type
_entity.pdbx_description
1 polymer ?
#
loop_
_entity_poly.entity_id
_entity_poly.type
_entity_poly.pdbx_seq_one_letter_code
_entity_poly.pdbx_strand_id
1 'polypeptide(L)'
;IVDLKDCFFTIPLHPEDAEKFAFSVPSTNKKEPAKWYHWVVLPQGMKNSPTLCQMFVAWALRPFRENNPFLLVYHYMDDILVAGPN
;
A
#
# COMPACT_ATOMS: atom_id res chain seq x y z
N ILE A 1 -0.09 -15.75 -9.97
CA ILE A 1 -0.35 -14.98 -8.74
C ILE A 1 0.67 -13.86 -8.71
N VAL A 2 0.24 -12.63 -8.44
CA VAL A 2 1.09 -11.43 -8.35
C VAL A 2 1.00 -10.91 -6.92
N ASP A 3 2.15 -10.77 -6.25
CA ASP A 3 2.28 -10.26 -4.87
C ASP A 3 2.34 -8.72 -4.88
N LEU A 4 1.60 -8.08 -3.98
CA LEU A 4 1.43 -6.64 -3.81
C LEU A 4 2.02 -6.11 -2.50
N LYS A 5 2.81 -6.88 -1.75
CA LYS A 5 3.42 -6.41 -0.48
C LYS A 5 4.17 -5.09 -0.62
N ASP A 6 4.81 -4.83 -1.76
CA ASP A 6 5.53 -3.57 -2.00
C ASP A 6 4.63 -2.45 -2.53
N CYS A 7 3.37 -2.73 -2.88
CA CYS A 7 2.45 -1.75 -3.43
C CYS A 7 2.14 -0.62 -2.45
N PHE A 8 2.09 -0.90 -1.14
CA PHE A 8 1.89 0.13 -0.10
C PHE A 8 2.93 1.25 -0.20
N PHE A 9 4.19 0.91 -0.48
CA PHE A 9 5.28 1.89 -0.57
C PHE A 9 5.26 2.71 -1.86
N THR A 10 4.38 2.36 -2.81
CA THR A 10 4.21 3.11 -4.07
C THR A 10 3.08 4.13 -4.03
N ILE A 11 2.24 4.11 -2.98
CA ILE A 11 1.09 5.00 -2.84
C ILE A 11 1.51 6.22 -1.99
N PRO A 12 1.62 7.42 -2.58
CA PRO A 12 1.99 8.62 -1.85
C PRO A 12 0.91 9.01 -0.84
N LEU A 13 1.31 9.44 0.35
CA LEU A 13 0.42 10.12 1.29
C LEU A 13 0.24 11.58 0.86
N HIS A 14 -0.93 12.13 1.18
CA HIS A 14 -1.15 13.56 0.99
C HIS A 14 -0.20 14.35 1.92
N PRO A 15 0.49 15.41 1.44
CA PRO A 15 1.44 16.15 2.27
C PRO A 15 0.84 16.70 3.57
N GLU A 16 -0.43 17.09 3.58
CA GLU A 16 -1.14 17.57 4.78
C GLU A 16 -1.41 16.49 5.82
N ASP A 17 -1.31 15.22 5.43
CA ASP A 17 -1.48 14.11 6.35
C ASP A 17 -0.16 13.71 7.03
N ALA A 18 1.00 14.14 6.52
CA ALA A 18 2.33 13.71 6.99
C ALA A 18 2.47 13.76 8.53
N GLU A 19 2.02 14.83 9.17
CA GLU A 19 2.09 14.98 10.64
C GLU A 19 1.26 13.94 11.39
N LYS A 20 0.09 13.54 10.85
CA LYS A 20 -0.77 12.49 11.45
C LYS A 20 -0.11 11.11 11.40
N PHE A 21 0.86 10.93 10.50
CA PHE A 21 1.64 9.71 10.32
C PHE A 21 3.07 9.87 10.88
N ALA A 22 3.31 10.82 11.78
CA ALA A 22 4.59 10.97 12.46
C ALA A 22 4.83 9.89 13.53
N PHE A 23 6.09 9.50 13.71
CA PHE A 23 6.54 8.58 14.76
C PHE A 23 7.91 8.98 15.30
N SER A 24 8.22 8.52 16.52
CA SER A 24 9.52 8.75 17.15
C SER A 24 10.31 7.45 17.28
N VAL A 25 11.61 7.53 17.00
CA VAL A 25 12.55 6.43 17.18
C VAL A 25 13.38 6.69 18.44
N PRO A 26 13.27 5.84 19.48
CA PRO A 26 14.01 6.03 20.71
C PRO A 26 15.50 5.73 20.52
N SER A 27 16.35 6.43 21.27
CA SER A 27 17.79 6.12 21.32
C SER A 27 18.09 5.06 22.38
N THR A 28 19.16 4.28 22.17
CA THR A 28 19.63 3.30 23.15
C THR A 28 19.93 3.99 24.48
N ASN A 29 19.26 3.56 25.56
CA ASN A 29 19.41 4.11 26.91
C ASN A 29 19.21 5.64 26.99
N LYS A 30 18.39 6.23 26.11
CA LYS A 30 18.10 7.68 26.09
C LYS A 30 19.37 8.55 25.95
N LYS A 31 20.43 8.04 25.32
CA LYS A 31 21.70 8.77 25.11
C LYS A 31 21.52 10.04 24.27
N GLU A 32 20.52 10.07 23.40
CA GLU A 32 20.17 11.21 22.56
C GLU A 32 18.64 11.44 22.57
N PRO A 33 18.15 12.66 22.27
CA PRO A 33 16.72 12.89 22.03
C PRO A 33 16.17 11.93 20.96
N ALA A 34 14.90 11.54 21.11
CA ALA A 34 14.25 10.68 20.12
C ALA A 34 14.19 11.39 18.77
N LYS A 35 14.51 10.65 17.70
CA LYS A 35 14.45 11.18 16.34
C LYS A 35 13.00 11.12 15.84
N TRP A 36 12.57 12.16 15.16
CA TRP A 36 11.21 12.29 14.62
C TRP A 36 11.22 12.05 13.12
N TYR A 37 10.31 11.19 12.67
CA TYR A 37 10.09 10.85 11.28
C TYR A 37 8.60 10.88 10.97
N HIS A 38 8.25 10.98 9.70
CA HIS A 38 6.89 10.75 9.24
C HIS A 38 6.90 9.88 8.00
N TRP A 39 5.79 9.22 7.75
CA TRP A 39 5.61 8.50 6.49
C TRP A 39 5.36 9.47 5.34
N VAL A 40 5.93 9.16 4.18
CA VAL A 40 5.69 9.86 2.90
C VAL A 40 4.82 9.04 1.95
N VAL A 41 4.68 7.75 2.25
CA VAL A 41 3.91 6.75 1.52
C VAL A 41 3.09 5.96 2.53
N LEU A 42 2.06 5.25 2.05
CA LEU A 42 1.12 4.55 2.89
C LEU A 42 1.82 3.49 3.77
N PRO A 43 1.79 3.60 5.12
CA PRO A 43 2.45 2.63 5.98
C PRO A 43 1.71 1.31 6.03
N GLN A 44 2.47 0.22 6.05
CA GLN A 44 1.96 -1.12 6.33
C GLN A 44 1.52 -1.22 7.80
N GLY A 45 0.45 -1.97 8.05
CA GLY A 45 -0.05 -2.22 9.42
C GLY A 45 -1.02 -1.17 9.96
N MET A 46 -1.32 -0.10 9.21
CA MET A 46 -2.42 0.81 9.58
C MET A 46 -3.77 0.29 9.09
N LYS A 47 -4.80 0.43 9.94
CA LYS A 47 -6.13 -0.18 9.75
C LYS A 47 -6.77 0.13 8.39
N ASN A 48 -6.57 1.35 7.88
CA ASN A 48 -7.19 1.80 6.63
C ASN A 48 -6.28 1.63 5.40
N SER A 49 -5.01 1.27 5.60
CA SER A 49 -4.06 1.08 4.50
C SER A 49 -4.49 0.00 3.51
N PRO A 50 -4.99 -1.18 3.95
CA PRO A 50 -5.46 -2.22 3.03
C PRO A 50 -6.58 -1.71 2.11
N THR A 51 -7.54 -0.96 2.65
CA THR A 51 -8.65 -0.40 1.85
C THR A 51 -8.17 0.59 0.80
N LEU A 52 -7.26 1.50 1.17
CA LEU A 52 -6.70 2.49 0.24
C LEU A 52 -5.87 1.81 -0.86
N CYS A 53 -5.04 0.83 -0.49
CA CYS A 53 -4.28 0.02 -1.43
C CYS A 53 -5.22 -0.73 -2.38
N GLN A 54 -6.29 -1.34 -1.85
CA GLN A 54 -7.26 -2.05 -2.65
C GLN A 54 -7.98 -1.16 -3.67
N MET A 55 -8.37 0.05 -3.27
CA MET A 55 -8.95 1.03 -4.18
C MET A 55 -7.97 1.47 -5.27
N PHE A 56 -6.73 1.76 -4.91
CA PHE A 56 -5.69 2.16 -5.85
C PHE A 56 -5.41 1.06 -6.89
N VAL A 57 -5.21 -0.18 -6.43
CA VAL A 57 -4.98 -1.33 -7.30
C VAL A 57 -6.19 -1.62 -8.17
N ALA A 58 -7.41 -1.53 -7.63
CA ALA A 58 -8.63 -1.70 -8.42
C ALA A 58 -8.74 -0.67 -9.55
N TRP A 59 -8.38 0.60 -9.27
CA TRP A 59 -8.30 1.65 -10.28
C TRP A 59 -7.21 1.35 -11.33
N ALA A 60 -6.01 0.96 -10.90
CA ALA A 60 -4.89 0.65 -11.79
C ALA A 60 -5.14 -0.58 -12.68
N LEU A 61 -5.88 -1.58 -12.17
CA LEU A 61 -6.24 -2.78 -12.93
C LEU A 61 -7.43 -2.57 -13.88
N ARG A 62 -8.14 -1.44 -13.79
CA ARG A 62 -9.34 -1.20 -14.61
C ARG A 62 -9.07 -1.34 -16.11
N PRO A 63 -8.05 -0.71 -16.71
CA PRO A 63 -7.76 -0.87 -18.14
C PRO A 63 -7.38 -2.31 -18.50
N PHE A 64 -6.67 -3.02 -17.61
CA PHE A 64 -6.30 -4.41 -17.82
C PHE A 64 -7.53 -5.32 -17.89
N ARG A 65 -8.51 -5.11 -17.00
CA ARG A 65 -9.79 -5.84 -17.00
C ARG A 65 -10.63 -5.54 -18.23
N GLU A 66 -10.69 -4.28 -18.64
CA GLU A 66 -11.44 -3.84 -19.83
C GLU A 66 -10.84 -4.43 -21.12
N ASN A 67 -9.51 -4.53 -21.22
CA ASN A 67 -8.82 -5.10 -22.37
C ASN A 67 -8.82 -6.64 -22.40
N ASN A 68 -9.04 -7.30 -21.26
CA ASN A 68 -8.98 -8.75 -21.14
C ASN A 68 -10.25 -9.33 -20.47
N PRO A 69 -11.43 -9.18 -21.07
CA PRO A 69 -12.71 -9.57 -20.46
C PRO A 69 -12.85 -11.10 -20.25
N PHE A 70 -12.00 -11.89 -20.91
CA PHE A 70 -11.96 -13.36 -20.79
C PHE A 70 -11.06 -13.86 -19.65
N LEU A 71 -10.31 -12.97 -18.98
CA LEU A 71 -9.48 -13.32 -17.83
C LEU A 71 -10.25 -13.06 -16.53
N LEU A 72 -10.17 -14.00 -15.59
CA LEU A 72 -10.62 -13.81 -14.22
C LEU A 72 -9.51 -13.13 -13.42
N VAL A 73 -9.77 -11.90 -12.98
CA VAL A 73 -8.83 -11.10 -12.16
C VAL A 73 -9.40 -10.91 -10.77
N TYR A 74 -8.91 -11.70 -9.80
CA TYR A 74 -9.31 -11.61 -8.40
C TYR A 74 -8.23 -10.91 -7.58
N HIS A 75 -8.63 -9.93 -6.77
CA HIS A 75 -7.73 -9.20 -5.86
C HIS A 75 -8.12 -9.54 -4.43
N TYR A 76 -7.19 -10.17 -3.70
CA TYR A 76 -7.36 -10.57 -2.32
C TYR A 76 -6.18 -10.10 -1.49
N MET A 77 -6.42 -9.15 -0.60
CA MET A 77 -5.41 -8.58 0.30
C MET A 77 -4.17 -8.13 -0.49
N ASP A 78 -3.07 -8.87 -0.37
CA ASP A 78 -1.80 -8.56 -1.01
C ASP A 78 -1.52 -9.42 -2.25
N ASP A 79 -2.53 -10.14 -2.78
CA ASP A 79 -2.40 -11.03 -3.92
C ASP A 79 -3.39 -10.69 -5.04
N ILE A 80 -2.90 -10.67 -6.28
CA ILE A 80 -3.73 -10.70 -7.48
C ILE A 80 -3.62 -12.08 -8.12
N LEU A 81 -4.74 -12.77 -8.25
CA LEU A 81 -4.88 -13.95 -9.08
C LEU A 81 -5.39 -13.53 -10.46
N VAL A 82 -4.65 -13.88 -11.50
CA VAL A 82 -5.09 -13.78 -12.89
C VAL A 82 -5.17 -15.20 -13.44
N ALA A 83 -6.37 -15.59 -13.88
CA ALA A 83 -6.62 -16.89 -14.50
C ALA A 83 -7.26 -16.69 -15.89
N GLY A 84 -6.86 -17.50 -16.86
CA GLY A 84 -7.40 -17.48 -18.22
C GLY A 84 -7.77 -18.88 -18.69
N PRO A 85 -8.45 -19.00 -19.84
CA PRO A 85 -8.58 -20.28 -20.52
C PRO A 85 -7.19 -20.84 -20.84
N ASN A 86 -7.02 -22.15 -20.63
CA ASN A 86 -5.79 -22.87 -20.99
C ASN A 86 -5.54 -22.85 -22.50
#